data_AF-A0A968QAJ5-F1
#
_entry.id   AF-A0A968QAJ5-F1
#
_cell.length_a   1.000
_cell.length_b   1.000
_cell.length_c   1.000
_cell.angle_alpha   90.00
_cell.angle_beta   90.00
_cell.angle_gamma   90.00
#
_symmetry.space_group_name_H-M   'P 1'
#
loop_
_entity.id
_entity.type
_entity.pdbx_description
1 polymer ?
#
loop_
_entity_poly.entity_id
_entity_poly.type
_entity_poly.pdbx_seq_one_letter_code
_entity_poly.pdbx_strand_id
1 'polypeptide(L)'
;LARKYVCEWGMSDEMEDLLALGIILLTYALTEVVNGYGFLAVFVAGCVVQRVGRYPEQRRSQLQFITQIEKLLEVGAIVLLGSLLRVEQGLGFAPQALLVAGLLLFIIRPLGAWFSTLGMGLHPSTRLLFGWFGIRGIGSIYYLSYAVSDGLPDGLTAELRWITYLTVVVSIVLHGTSARPLMNWHERHVGHDRIRPDAAL
;
A
#
# COMPACT_ATOMS: atom_id res chain seq x y z
N LEU A 1 33.54 0.23 0.39
CA LEU A 1 33.89 0.98 1.62
C LEU A 1 32.88 0.75 2.74
N ALA A 2 31.56 0.88 2.53
CA ALA A 2 30.53 0.54 3.53
C ALA A 2 30.52 -0.95 3.98
N ARG A 3 30.91 -1.88 3.09
CA ARG A 3 30.96 -3.33 3.36
C ARG A 3 31.98 -3.73 4.45
N LYS A 4 32.99 -2.90 4.72
CA LYS A 4 34.02 -3.20 5.74
C LYS A 4 33.49 -2.90 7.14
N TYR A 5 32.72 -1.82 7.29
CA TYR A 5 32.18 -1.41 8.58
C TYR A 5 31.04 -2.31 9.10
N VAL A 6 30.17 -2.84 8.24
CA VAL A 6 29.04 -3.70 8.68
C VAL A 6 29.48 -5.10 9.09
N CYS A 7 30.57 -5.63 8.53
CA CYS A 7 31.08 -6.97 8.87
C CYS A 7 32.06 -6.93 10.07
N GLU A 8 32.59 -5.75 10.39
CA GLU A 8 33.54 -5.53 11.49
C GLU A 8 32.85 -5.21 12.82
N TRP A 9 31.57 -4.81 12.77
CA TRP A 9 30.67 -4.71 13.91
C TRP A 9 29.66 -5.85 13.81
N GLY A 10 29.67 -6.81 14.74
CA GLY A 10 28.65 -7.87 14.80
C GLY A 10 27.26 -7.31 15.12
N MET A 11 26.65 -6.60 14.19
CA MET A 11 25.27 -6.13 14.28
C MET A 11 24.35 -7.32 14.04
N SER A 12 23.48 -7.58 15.01
CA SER A 12 22.42 -8.57 14.88
C SER A 12 21.34 -8.04 13.92
N ASP A 13 20.58 -8.96 13.30
CA ASP A 13 19.51 -8.61 12.34
C ASP A 13 18.49 -7.62 12.94
N GLU A 14 18.26 -7.67 14.26
CA GLU A 14 17.34 -6.75 14.95
C GLU A 14 17.86 -5.30 14.97
N MET A 15 19.18 -5.10 15.04
CA MET A 15 19.76 -3.76 15.03
C MET A 15 19.66 -3.12 13.66
N GLU A 16 19.79 -3.90 12.57
CA GLU A 16 19.55 -3.43 11.21
C GLU A 16 18.09 -3.00 11.01
N ASP A 17 17.15 -3.79 11.52
CA ASP A 17 15.71 -3.50 11.53
C ASP A 17 15.38 -2.20 12.29
N LEU A 18 15.96 -2.02 13.48
CA LEU A 18 15.78 -0.79 14.27
C LEU A 18 16.42 0.43 13.59
N LEU A 19 17.58 0.27 12.96
CA LEU A 19 18.22 1.34 12.19
C LEU A 19 17.36 1.73 10.98
N ALA A 20 16.77 0.77 10.27
CA ALA A 20 15.86 1.05 9.16
C ALA A 20 14.63 1.83 9.64
N LEU A 21 14.03 1.45 10.76
CA LEU A 21 12.92 2.18 11.39
C LEU A 21 13.36 3.59 11.82
N GLY A 22 14.55 3.73 12.40
CA GLY A 22 15.15 5.01 12.74
C GLY A 22 15.35 5.92 11.54
N ILE A 23 15.83 5.39 10.42
CA ILE A 23 15.99 6.14 9.15
C ILE A 23 14.63 6.60 8.62
N ILE A 24 13.60 5.74 8.67
CA ILE A 24 12.23 6.10 8.28
C ILE A 24 11.72 7.27 9.11
N LEU A 25 11.79 7.16 10.44
CA LEU A 25 11.30 8.19 11.37
C LEU A 25 12.10 9.50 11.24
N LEU A 26 13.42 9.41 11.14
CA LEU A 26 14.29 10.57 10.97
C LEU A 26 14.03 11.28 9.64
N THR A 27 13.89 10.53 8.55
CA THR A 27 13.59 11.09 7.21
C THR A 27 12.25 11.81 7.23
N TYR A 28 11.23 11.20 7.85
CA TYR A 28 9.92 11.82 8.00
C TYR A 28 10.03 13.12 8.81
N ALA A 29 10.63 13.07 10.01
CA ALA A 29 10.73 14.21 10.91
C ALA A 29 11.51 15.38 10.30
N LEU A 30 12.68 15.12 9.69
CA LEU A 30 13.49 16.17 9.06
C LEU A 30 12.76 16.81 7.87
N THR A 31 12.01 16.02 7.11
CA THR A 31 11.22 16.55 5.98
C THR A 31 10.06 17.40 6.48
N GLU A 32 9.39 16.98 7.55
CA GLU A 32 8.29 17.75 8.15
C GLU A 32 8.75 19.10 8.70
N VAL A 33 9.94 19.16 9.33
CA VAL A 33 10.52 20.42 9.85
C VAL A 33 10.71 21.48 8.77
N VAL A 34 11.02 21.07 7.54
CA VAL A 34 11.14 21.99 6.40
C VAL A 34 9.82 22.17 5.62
N ASN A 35 8.69 21.72 6.19
CA ASN A 35 7.35 21.72 5.57
C ASN A 35 7.29 20.93 4.25
N GLY A 36 8.13 19.90 4.13
CA GLY A 36 8.09 18.96 3.00
C GLY A 36 7.07 17.84 3.24
N TYR A 37 6.82 17.03 2.20
CA TYR A 37 5.90 15.91 2.31
C TYR A 37 6.62 14.63 2.79
N GLY A 38 6.56 14.38 4.11
CA GLY A 38 7.31 13.32 4.80
C GLY A 38 7.13 11.91 4.23
N PHE A 39 5.91 11.53 3.83
CA PHE A 39 5.64 10.21 3.22
C PHE A 39 6.40 9.99 1.91
N LEU A 40 6.44 11.00 1.03
CA LEU A 40 7.18 10.89 -0.23
C LEU A 40 8.68 10.85 0.02
N ALA A 41 9.19 11.60 0.99
CA ALA A 41 10.60 11.56 1.34
C ALA A 41 11.03 10.15 1.81
N VAL A 42 10.25 9.54 2.70
CA VAL A 42 10.47 8.15 3.15
C VAL A 42 10.40 7.17 1.97
N PHE A 43 9.41 7.32 1.08
CA PHE A 43 9.27 6.48 -0.11
C PHE A 43 10.50 6.58 -1.03
N VAL A 44 10.95 7.81 -1.32
CA VAL A 44 12.14 8.06 -2.14
C VAL A 44 13.39 7.49 -1.48
N ALA A 45 13.56 7.68 -0.17
CA ALA A 45 14.66 7.08 0.59
C ALA A 45 14.67 5.55 0.45
N GLY A 46 13.51 4.90 0.57
CA GLY A 46 13.34 3.47 0.31
C GLY A 46 13.75 3.06 -1.12
N CYS A 47 13.29 3.79 -2.14
CA CYS A 47 13.69 3.56 -3.53
C CYS A 47 15.21 3.69 -3.74
N VAL A 48 15.85 4.65 -3.09
CA VAL A 48 17.31 4.85 -3.16
C VAL A 48 18.03 3.67 -2.50
N VAL A 49 17.64 3.25 -1.30
CA VAL A 49 18.21 2.08 -0.60
C VAL A 49 18.04 0.80 -1.43
N GLN A 50 16.88 0.64 -2.07
CA GLN A 50 16.62 -0.51 -2.94
C GLN A 50 17.54 -0.50 -4.17
N ARG A 51 17.73 0.67 -4.81
CA ARG A 51 18.56 0.84 -6.01
C ARG A 51 20.05 0.64 -5.74
N VAL A 52 20.55 1.10 -4.59
CA VAL A 52 21.97 1.02 -4.22
C VAL A 52 22.36 -0.39 -3.77
N GLY A 53 21.47 -1.15 -3.13
CA GLY A 53 21.79 -2.46 -2.55
C GLY A 53 21.76 -3.67 -3.51
N ARG A 54 22.26 -3.59 -4.75
CA ARG A 54 22.22 -4.68 -5.77
C ARG A 54 23.04 -5.96 -5.43
N TYR A 55 22.83 -6.58 -4.27
CA TYR A 55 23.32 -7.92 -3.93
C TYR A 55 22.14 -8.80 -3.45
N PRO A 56 21.72 -9.83 -4.23
CA PRO A 56 20.41 -10.48 -4.06
C PRO A 56 20.30 -11.49 -2.91
N GLU A 57 21.41 -12.10 -2.49
CA GLU A 57 21.37 -13.37 -1.74
C GLU A 57 21.05 -13.23 -0.24
N GLN A 58 21.26 -12.06 0.38
CA GLN A 58 21.21 -11.93 1.85
C GLN A 58 20.10 -11.01 2.39
N ARG A 59 19.40 -10.26 1.54
CA ARG A 59 18.43 -9.23 1.98
C ARG A 59 17.05 -9.77 2.40
N ARG A 60 16.75 -11.05 2.15
CA ARG A 60 15.42 -11.63 2.43
C ARG A 60 15.18 -11.95 3.91
N SER A 61 16.20 -11.96 4.77
CA SER A 61 16.04 -12.26 6.20
C SER A 61 16.08 -11.04 7.12
N GLN A 62 16.40 -9.84 6.64
CA GLN A 62 16.82 -8.72 7.48
C GLN A 62 15.70 -7.74 7.90
N LEU A 63 14.45 -7.96 7.49
CA LEU A 63 13.32 -7.07 7.82
C LEU A 63 12.18 -7.76 8.57
N GLN A 64 12.48 -8.85 9.27
CA GLN A 64 11.43 -9.66 9.90
C GLN A 64 10.74 -8.92 11.03
N PHE A 65 11.49 -8.12 11.82
CA PHE A 65 10.90 -7.35 12.90
C PHE A 65 9.99 -6.23 12.37
N ILE A 66 10.45 -5.46 11.37
CA ILE A 66 9.61 -4.45 10.72
C ILE A 66 8.36 -5.10 10.11
N THR A 67 8.50 -6.24 9.43
CA THR A 67 7.36 -6.97 8.85
C THR A 67 6.36 -7.43 9.92
N GLN A 68 6.83 -7.84 11.09
CA GLN A 68 5.95 -8.21 12.21
C GLN A 68 5.21 -7.00 12.76
N ILE A 69 5.91 -5.87 12.96
CA ILE A 69 5.30 -4.61 13.39
C ILE A 69 4.26 -4.14 12.37
N GLU A 70 4.58 -4.17 11.07
CA GLU A 70 3.66 -3.79 10.00
C GLU A 70 2.36 -4.58 10.07
N LYS A 71 2.46 -5.91 10.19
CA LYS A 71 1.27 -6.79 10.30
C LYS A 71 0.47 -6.51 11.58
N LEU A 72 1.14 -6.27 12.71
CA LEU A 72 0.47 -5.92 13.96
C LEU A 72 -0.27 -4.58 13.85
N LEU A 73 0.37 -3.57 13.25
CA LEU A 73 -0.23 -2.26 12.99
C LEU A 73 -1.38 -2.35 11.99
N GLU A 74 -1.27 -3.19 10.96
CA GLU A 74 -2.32 -3.42 9.98
C GLU A 74 -3.56 -4.05 10.64
N VAL A 75 -3.39 -5.13 11.41
CA VAL A 75 -4.49 -5.76 12.16
C VAL A 75 -5.09 -4.77 13.15
N GLY A 76 -4.25 -4.03 13.88
CA GLY A 76 -4.71 -2.98 14.80
C GLY A 76 -5.53 -1.91 14.09
N ALA A 77 -5.07 -1.42 12.94
CA ALA A 77 -5.79 -0.44 12.13
C ALA A 77 -7.14 -0.97 11.62
N ILE A 78 -7.22 -2.23 11.21
CA ILE A 78 -8.47 -2.87 10.77
C ILE A 78 -9.46 -3.00 11.93
N VAL A 79 -9.00 -3.42 13.11
CA VAL A 79 -9.84 -3.52 14.31
C VAL A 79 -10.36 -2.15 14.73
N LEU A 80 -9.49 -1.13 14.76
CA LEU A 80 -9.88 0.25 15.04
C LEU A 80 -10.87 0.78 14.01
N LEU A 81 -10.65 0.53 12.72
CA LEU A 81 -11.57 0.91 11.65
C LEU A 81 -12.95 0.28 11.85
N GLY A 82 -12.99 -1.02 12.17
CA GLY A 82 -14.24 -1.73 12.49
C GLY A 82 -14.95 -1.13 13.71
N SER A 83 -14.20 -0.73 14.74
CA SER A 83 -14.76 -0.06 15.92
C SER A 83 -15.28 1.36 15.65
N LEU A 84 -14.67 2.09 14.70
CA LEU A 84 -15.05 3.45 14.34
C LEU A 84 -16.27 3.49 13.40
N LEU A 85 -16.56 2.41 12.67
CA LEU A 85 -17.69 2.32 11.75
C LEU A 85 -19.01 2.06 12.51
N ARG A 86 -19.67 3.13 12.97
CA ARG A 86 -20.94 3.08 13.73
C ARG A 86 -22.19 3.04 12.84
N VAL A 87 -22.67 1.85 12.49
CA VAL A 87 -23.71 1.63 11.43
C VAL A 87 -24.93 2.54 11.55
N GLU A 88 -25.42 2.73 12.77
CA GLU A 88 -26.60 3.56 13.07
C GLU A 88 -26.45 5.02 12.62
N GLN A 89 -25.24 5.58 12.69
CA GLN A 89 -24.98 6.99 12.38
C GLN A 89 -24.80 7.27 10.89
N GLY A 90 -24.59 6.23 10.07
CA GLY A 90 -24.20 6.40 8.68
C GLY A 90 -25.02 5.63 7.65
N LEU A 91 -26.07 4.92 8.08
CA LEU A 91 -27.07 4.35 7.17
C LEU A 91 -27.64 5.38 6.19
N GLY A 92 -27.80 6.63 6.61
CA GLY A 92 -28.26 7.73 5.75
C GLY A 92 -27.29 8.09 4.61
N PHE A 93 -26.00 7.78 4.75
CA PHE A 93 -24.96 8.01 3.75
C PHE A 93 -24.55 6.74 2.99
N ALA A 94 -25.15 5.59 3.31
CA ALA A 94 -24.76 4.31 2.73
C ALA A 94 -24.90 4.28 1.20
N PRO A 95 -25.97 4.82 0.57
CA PRO A 95 -26.06 4.86 -0.89
C PRO A 95 -24.93 5.65 -1.55
N GLN A 96 -24.62 6.84 -1.02
CA GLN A 96 -23.56 7.72 -1.50
C GLN A 96 -22.19 7.04 -1.31
N ALA A 97 -21.96 6.44 -0.15
CA ALA A 97 -20.73 5.74 0.17
C ALA A 97 -20.51 4.52 -0.74
N LEU A 98 -21.55 3.72 -1.00
CA LEU A 98 -21.46 2.58 -1.92
C LEU A 98 -21.24 3.02 -3.37
N LEU A 99 -21.89 4.11 -3.80
CA LEU A 99 -21.68 4.68 -5.13
C LEU A 99 -20.23 5.15 -5.29
N VAL A 100 -19.72 5.92 -4.33
CA VAL A 100 -18.33 6.41 -4.34
C VAL A 100 -17.34 5.25 -4.28
N ALA A 101 -17.56 4.26 -3.40
CA ALA A 101 -16.72 3.07 -3.33
C ALA A 101 -16.72 2.30 -4.66
N GLY A 102 -17.90 2.08 -5.25
CA GLY A 102 -18.04 1.41 -6.53
C GLY A 102 -17.30 2.13 -7.66
N LEU A 103 -17.50 3.45 -7.77
CA LEU A 103 -16.83 4.28 -8.76
C LEU A 103 -15.30 4.26 -8.57
N LEU A 104 -14.83 4.39 -7.33
CA LEU A 104 -13.40 4.43 -7.01
C LEU A 104 -12.70 3.09 -7.27
N LEU A 105 -13.36 1.98 -6.97
CA LEU A 105 -12.77 0.64 -7.06
C LEU A 105 -12.91 0.02 -8.45
N PHE A 106 -14.05 0.17 -9.13
CA PHE A 106 -14.33 -0.51 -10.40
C PHE A 106 -14.10 0.35 -11.64
N ILE A 107 -14.05 1.67 -11.51
CA ILE A 107 -13.93 2.57 -12.66
C ILE A 107 -12.64 3.37 -12.56
N ILE A 108 -12.54 4.26 -11.58
CA ILE A 108 -11.41 5.20 -11.46
C ILE A 108 -10.10 4.45 -11.34
N ARG A 109 -10.05 3.41 -10.49
CA ARG A 109 -8.81 2.68 -10.25
C ARG A 109 -8.34 1.87 -11.47
N PRO A 110 -9.16 1.01 -12.11
CA PRO A 110 -8.75 0.30 -13.31
C PRO A 110 -8.35 1.22 -14.45
N LEU A 111 -9.09 2.32 -14.65
CA LEU A 111 -8.73 3.32 -15.67
C LEU A 111 -7.38 3.97 -15.35
N GLY A 112 -7.15 4.39 -14.10
CA GLY A 112 -5.87 4.97 -13.69
C GLY A 112 -4.69 4.03 -13.91
N ALA A 113 -4.84 2.75 -13.57
CA ALA A 113 -3.82 1.74 -13.82
C ALA A 113 -3.60 1.50 -15.33
N TRP A 114 -4.68 1.50 -16.11
CA TRP A 114 -4.59 1.36 -17.56
C TRP A 114 -3.83 2.52 -18.21
N PHE A 115 -4.19 3.76 -17.86
CA PHE A 115 -3.49 4.96 -18.35
C PHE A 115 -2.02 4.98 -17.91
N SER A 116 -1.73 4.63 -16.65
CA SER A 116 -0.36 4.55 -16.14
C SER A 116 0.49 3.47 -16.82
N THR A 117 -0.14 2.51 -17.51
CA THR A 117 0.54 1.39 -18.19
C THR A 117 0.51 1.48 -19.71
N LEU A 118 -0.01 2.58 -20.26
CA LEU A 118 0.10 2.87 -21.68
C LEU A 118 1.57 2.96 -22.09
N GLY A 119 1.90 2.34 -23.23
CA GLY A 119 3.28 2.30 -23.74
C GLY A 119 4.18 1.21 -23.14
N MET A 120 3.75 0.49 -22.09
CA MET A 120 4.58 -0.55 -21.46
C MET A 120 4.48 -1.94 -22.10
N GLY A 121 3.73 -2.12 -23.19
CA GLY A 121 3.60 -3.40 -23.89
C GLY A 121 2.96 -4.54 -23.07
N LEU A 122 2.33 -4.23 -21.93
CA LEU A 122 1.75 -5.23 -21.03
C LEU A 122 0.47 -5.85 -21.60
N HIS A 123 0.30 -7.15 -21.38
CA HIS A 123 -0.92 -7.89 -21.70
C HIS A 123 -2.15 -7.30 -20.97
N PRO A 124 -3.33 -7.18 -21.61
CA PRO A 124 -4.53 -6.58 -21.02
C PRO A 124 -4.92 -7.16 -19.64
N SER A 125 -4.79 -8.47 -19.44
CA SER A 125 -5.09 -9.11 -18.16
C SER A 125 -4.15 -8.67 -17.04
N THR A 126 -2.87 -8.43 -17.33
CA THR A 126 -1.90 -7.89 -16.37
C THR A 126 -2.22 -6.44 -16.00
N ARG A 127 -2.68 -5.64 -16.98
CA ARG A 127 -3.13 -4.26 -16.71
C ARG A 127 -4.37 -4.24 -15.83
N LEU A 128 -5.32 -5.13 -16.10
CA LEU A 128 -6.52 -5.29 -15.27
C LEU A 128 -6.14 -5.73 -13.85
N LEU A 129 -5.16 -6.62 -13.71
CA LEU A 129 -4.65 -7.08 -12.42
C LEU A 129 -4.05 -5.92 -11.59
N PHE A 130 -3.27 -5.04 -12.23
CA PHE A 130 -2.73 -3.83 -11.58
C PHE A 130 -3.83 -2.85 -11.18
N GLY A 131 -4.88 -2.74 -12.01
CA GLY A 131 -6.08 -1.99 -11.68
C GLY A 131 -6.82 -2.56 -10.49
N TRP A 132 -7.00 -3.88 -10.45
CA TRP A 132 -7.73 -4.56 -9.40
C TRP A 132 -7.02 -4.51 -8.06
N PHE A 133 -5.71 -4.77 -7.96
CA PHE A 133 -5.00 -4.80 -6.67
C PHE A 133 -4.71 -3.44 -6.02
N GLY A 134 -5.51 -2.41 -6.32
CA GLY A 134 -5.45 -1.09 -5.70
C GLY A 134 -6.17 -1.02 -4.35
N ILE A 135 -5.78 -1.83 -3.38
CA ILE A 135 -6.44 -1.87 -2.06
C ILE A 135 -6.38 -0.50 -1.39
N ARG A 136 -7.54 0.06 -1.06
CA ARG A 136 -7.66 1.26 -0.22
C ARG A 136 -7.27 0.88 1.21
N GLY A 137 -6.27 1.54 1.77
CA GLY A 137 -5.72 1.20 3.08
C GLY A 137 -5.65 2.38 4.04
N ILE A 138 -4.67 2.30 4.95
CA ILE A 138 -4.43 3.22 6.06
C ILE A 138 -4.19 4.66 5.59
N GLY A 139 -3.60 4.84 4.40
CA GLY A 139 -3.39 6.18 3.82
C GLY A 139 -4.69 6.97 3.63
N SER A 140 -5.80 6.31 3.26
CA SER A 140 -7.11 6.98 3.14
C SER A 140 -7.59 7.50 4.50
N ILE A 141 -7.37 6.71 5.56
CA ILE A 141 -7.72 7.07 6.94
C ILE A 141 -6.85 8.24 7.41
N TYR A 142 -5.55 8.21 7.09
CA TYR A 142 -4.64 9.33 7.40
C TYR A 142 -5.13 10.64 6.78
N TYR A 143 -5.45 10.66 5.48
CA TYR A 143 -5.89 11.90 4.82
C TYR A 143 -7.23 12.41 5.34
N LEU A 144 -8.14 11.51 5.68
CA LEU A 144 -9.37 11.87 6.36
C LEU A 144 -9.08 12.51 7.71
N SER A 145 -8.26 11.87 8.55
CA SER A 145 -7.87 12.40 9.85
C SER A 145 -7.18 13.76 9.74
N TYR A 146 -6.28 13.91 8.76
CA TYR A 146 -5.62 15.18 8.44
C TYR A 146 -6.66 16.26 8.10
N ALA A 147 -7.59 15.97 7.19
CA ALA A 147 -8.60 16.92 6.78
C ALA A 147 -9.55 17.29 7.94
N VAL A 148 -9.92 16.33 8.80
CA VAL A 148 -10.67 16.61 10.03
C VAL A 148 -9.89 17.50 10.98
N SER A 149 -8.59 17.23 11.20
CA SER A 149 -7.74 18.06 12.08
C SER A 149 -7.51 19.47 11.56
N ASP A 150 -7.60 19.67 10.24
CA ASP A 150 -7.44 20.97 9.57
C ASP A 150 -8.74 21.81 9.56
N GLY A 151 -9.80 21.35 10.24
CA GLY A 151 -11.03 22.13 10.44
C GLY A 151 -12.12 21.87 9.42
N LEU A 152 -12.31 20.62 9.01
CA LEU A 152 -13.42 20.21 8.14
C LEU A 152 -14.78 20.62 8.75
N PRO A 153 -15.72 21.17 7.96
CA PRO A 153 -17.06 21.50 8.48
C PRO A 153 -17.77 20.27 9.07
N ASP A 154 -18.45 20.45 10.21
CA ASP A 154 -19.09 19.34 10.94
C ASP A 154 -20.08 18.54 10.08
N GLY A 155 -20.84 19.23 9.22
CA GLY A 155 -21.80 18.62 8.31
C GLY A 155 -21.16 17.67 7.29
N LEU A 156 -19.97 17.99 6.80
CA LEU A 156 -19.22 17.15 5.84
C LEU A 156 -18.38 16.08 6.56
N THR A 157 -18.01 16.31 7.81
CA THR A 157 -17.14 15.43 8.58
C THR A 157 -17.79 14.06 8.83
N ALA A 158 -19.07 14.02 9.17
CA ALA A 158 -19.78 12.75 9.36
C ALA A 158 -19.87 11.96 8.05
N GLU A 159 -20.23 12.63 6.95
CA GLU A 159 -20.38 12.03 5.63
C GLU A 159 -19.04 11.49 5.10
N LEU A 160 -17.98 12.30 5.09
CA LEU A 160 -16.67 11.91 4.55
C LEU A 160 -16.01 10.80 5.39
N ARG A 161 -16.19 10.81 6.71
CA ARG A 161 -15.76 9.68 7.56
C ARG A 161 -16.45 8.40 7.13
N TRP A 162 -17.77 8.44 6.98
CA TRP A 162 -18.55 7.26 6.61
C TRP A 162 -18.17 6.72 5.23
N ILE A 163 -18.11 7.59 4.23
CA ILE A 163 -17.72 7.24 2.86
C ILE A 163 -16.33 6.60 2.85
N THR A 164 -15.36 7.20 3.55
CA THR A 164 -13.99 6.70 3.58
C THR A 164 -13.91 5.35 4.28
N TYR A 165 -14.50 5.22 5.48
CA TYR A 165 -14.45 3.97 6.24
C TYR A 165 -15.14 2.83 5.50
N LEU A 166 -16.34 3.08 4.96
CA LEU A 166 -17.05 2.07 4.18
C LEU A 166 -16.26 1.68 2.93
N THR A 167 -15.68 2.65 2.21
CA THR A 167 -14.85 2.37 1.03
C THR A 167 -13.64 1.51 1.37
N VAL A 168 -12.96 1.79 2.48
CA VAL A 168 -11.81 0.99 2.95
C VAL A 168 -12.26 -0.42 3.34
N VAL A 169 -13.35 -0.57 4.11
CA VAL A 169 -13.89 -1.88 4.50
C VAL A 169 -14.30 -2.71 3.27
N VAL A 170 -15.08 -2.12 2.36
CA VAL A 170 -15.48 -2.77 1.10
C VAL A 170 -14.23 -3.17 0.32
N SER A 171 -13.25 -2.27 0.18
CA SER A 171 -12.00 -2.57 -0.50
C SER A 171 -11.26 -3.75 0.13
N ILE A 172 -11.08 -3.78 1.44
CA ILE A 172 -10.36 -4.87 2.12
C ILE A 172 -11.06 -6.21 1.90
N VAL A 173 -12.39 -6.26 2.08
CA VAL A 173 -13.17 -7.49 1.89
C VAL A 173 -13.12 -7.97 0.44
N LEU A 174 -13.36 -7.07 -0.51
CA LEU A 174 -13.48 -7.40 -1.93
C LEU A 174 -12.14 -7.85 -2.51
N HIS A 175 -11.05 -7.14 -2.20
CA HIS A 175 -9.72 -7.48 -2.69
C HIS A 175 -9.07 -8.63 -1.90
N GLY A 176 -9.29 -8.71 -0.58
CA GLY A 176 -8.76 -9.79 0.25
C GLY A 176 -9.33 -11.15 -0.14
N THR A 177 -10.64 -11.23 -0.42
CA THR A 177 -11.29 -12.47 -0.86
C THR A 177 -10.95 -12.82 -2.32
N SER A 178 -10.80 -11.83 -3.20
CA SER A 178 -10.50 -12.05 -4.62
C SER A 178 -9.02 -12.25 -4.95
N ALA A 179 -8.09 -11.97 -4.02
CA ALA A 179 -6.66 -12.01 -4.32
C ALA A 179 -6.16 -13.38 -4.81
N ARG A 180 -6.40 -14.43 -4.02
CA ARG A 180 -5.98 -15.81 -4.36
C ARG A 180 -6.61 -16.32 -5.66
N PRO A 181 -7.94 -16.26 -5.87
CA PRO A 181 -8.52 -16.79 -7.11
C PRO A 181 -8.06 -16.02 -8.35
N LEU A 182 -7.88 -14.70 -8.25
CA LEU A 182 -7.48 -13.88 -9.39
C LEU A 182 -6.02 -14.10 -9.79
N MET A 183 -5.13 -14.28 -8.82
CA MET A 183 -3.73 -14.66 -9.10
C MET A 183 -3.66 -16.03 -9.80
N ASN A 184 -4.36 -17.03 -9.27
CA ASN A 184 -4.41 -18.36 -9.88
C ASN A 184 -4.97 -18.34 -11.31
N TRP A 185 -5.96 -17.47 -11.58
CA TRP A 185 -6.49 -17.27 -12.93
C TRP A 185 -5.47 -16.64 -13.87
N HIS A 186 -4.76 -15.59 -13.42
CA HIS A 186 -3.75 -14.89 -14.20
C HIS A 186 -2.57 -15.79 -14.58
N GLU A 187 -2.07 -16.59 -13.63
CA GLU A 187 -0.99 -17.55 -13.88
C GLU A 187 -1.35 -18.57 -14.96
N ARG A 188 -2.59 -19.07 -14.98
CA ARG A 188 -3.06 -20.03 -15.99
C ARG A 188 -3.17 -19.42 -17.40
N HIS A 189 -3.53 -18.15 -17.51
CA HIS A 189 -3.80 -17.51 -18.80
C HIS A 189 -2.60 -16.76 -19.39
N VAL A 190 -1.65 -16.33 -18.57
CA VAL A 190 -0.48 -15.53 -19.00
C VAL A 190 0.84 -16.26 -18.75
N GLY A 191 0.90 -17.17 -17.78
CA GLY A 191 2.11 -17.95 -17.47
C GLY A 191 2.54 -18.89 -18.60
N HIS A 192 1.63 -19.27 -19.50
CA HIS A 192 1.91 -20.18 -20.60
C HIS A 192 2.67 -19.53 -21.78
N ASP A 193 2.70 -18.19 -21.87
CA ASP A 193 3.40 -17.48 -22.96
C ASP A 193 4.90 -17.24 -22.68
N ARG A 194 5.38 -17.50 -21.45
CA ARG A 194 6.81 -17.34 -21.09
C ARG A 194 7.60 -18.64 -21.03
N ILE A 195 6.95 -19.80 -21.17
CA ILE A 195 7.61 -21.12 -21.24
C ILE A 195 7.44 -21.70 -22.65
N ARG A 196 7.84 -20.93 -23.67
CA ARG A 196 8.52 -21.54 -24.82
C ARG A 196 10.01 -21.33 -24.56
N PRO A 197 10.76 -22.35 -24.10
CA PRO A 197 12.14 -22.42 -24.50
C PRO A 197 12.10 -22.36 -26.03
N ASP A 198 12.74 -21.35 -26.59
CA ASP A 198 13.53 -21.35 -27.81
C ASP A 198 14.00 -22.76 -28.21
N ALA A 199 13.05 -23.58 -28.64
CA ALA A 199 13.23 -24.71 -29.52
C ALA A 199 13.34 -24.14 -30.93
N ALA A 200 14.51 -23.55 -31.21
CA ALA A 200 15.13 -23.29 -32.52
C ALA A 200 16.02 -22.05 -32.38
N LEU A 201 17.31 -22.27 -32.13
CA LEU A 201 18.40 -22.07 -33.11
C LEU A 201 19.74 -22.51 -32.48
#